data_AF-A0A7K2XCS1-F1
#
_entry.id   AF-A0A7K2XCS1-F1
#
_cell.length_a   1.000
_cell.length_b   1.000
_cell.length_c   1.000
_cell.angle_alpha   90.00
_cell.angle_beta   90.00
_cell.angle_gamma   90.00
#
_symmetry.space_group_name_H-M   'P 1'
#
loop_
_entity.id
_entity.type
_entity.pdbx_description
1 polymer ?
#
loop_
_entity_poly.entity_id
_entity_poly.type
_entity_poly.pdbx_seq_one_letter_code
_entity_poly.pdbx_strand_id
1 'polypeptide(L)'
;MTWTEGVVTRSPFVVKVKVSSPVLPYGAWRTARDHGDWTDVRVVGPRSSLARDTDGEVAGLLESWLLPHEGEISRRITLRHLPLARVVLASHPHRVFFVVPGRGGPHVAVWPSKERARLLAAVALAALVTLAVVYRLLA
;
A
#
# COMPACT_ATOMS: atom_id res chain seq x y z
N MET A 1 -9.89 39.46 45.79
CA MET A 1 -8.83 39.23 44.79
C MET A 1 -8.94 37.78 44.39
N THR A 2 -9.34 37.50 43.14
CA THR A 2 -9.57 36.13 42.68
C THR A 2 -8.58 35.85 41.57
N TRP A 3 -7.63 34.96 41.85
CA TRP A 3 -6.65 34.50 40.86
C TRP A 3 -7.28 33.32 40.10
N THR A 4 -7.30 33.43 38.78
CA THR A 4 -7.88 32.43 37.88
C THR A 4 -6.78 31.97 36.92
N GLU A 5 -6.37 30.71 37.06
CA GLU A 5 -5.45 30.04 36.13
C GLU A 5 -6.23 29.04 35.28
N GLY A 6 -5.84 28.92 34.00
CA GLY A 6 -6.35 27.90 33.11
C GLY A 6 -5.20 27.34 32.27
N VAL A 7 -5.13 26.01 32.17
CA VAL A 7 -4.15 25.31 31.34
C VAL A 7 -4.85 24.80 30.08
N VAL A 8 -4.41 25.27 28.91
CA VAL A 8 -4.88 24.77 27.61
C VAL A 8 -3.91 23.71 27.11
N THR A 9 -4.36 22.45 27.06
CA THR A 9 -3.58 21.35 26.49
C THR A 9 -4.04 21.07 25.07
N ARG A 10 -3.12 21.06 24.10
CA ARG A 10 -3.40 20.68 22.71
C ARG A 10 -2.65 19.40 22.35
N SER A 11 -3.39 18.34 22.05
CA SER A 11 -2.83 17.06 21.58
C SER A 11 -2.46 17.14 20.09
N PRO A 12 -1.41 16.43 19.63
CA PRO A 12 -1.04 16.43 18.23
C PRO A 12 -2.13 15.76 17.39
N PHE A 13 -2.50 16.40 16.28
CA PHE A 13 -3.37 15.80 15.28
C PHE A 13 -2.56 14.81 14.43
N VAL A 14 -3.01 13.55 14.37
CA VAL A 14 -2.31 12.47 13.67
C VAL A 14 -3.19 11.92 12.57
N VAL A 15 -2.74 12.03 11.32
CA VAL A 15 -3.39 11.44 10.15
C VAL A 15 -2.57 10.23 9.69
N LYS A 16 -3.26 9.10 9.47
CA LYS A 16 -2.66 7.90 8.86
C LYS A 16 -3.07 7.82 7.40
N VAL A 17 -2.14 8.15 6.51
CA VAL A 17 -2.32 8.02 5.07
C VAL A 17 -1.71 6.70 4.60
N LYS A 18 -2.52 5.87 3.94
CA LYS A 18 -2.04 4.62 3.31
C LYS A 18 -2.00 4.82 1.80
N VAL A 19 -0.81 5.07 1.28
CA VAL A 19 -0.56 5.13 -0.16
C VAL A 19 0.47 4.05 -0.47
N SER A 20 0.20 3.25 -1.49
CA SER A 20 1.11 2.22 -1.99
C SER A 20 1.13 2.26 -3.51
N SER A 21 2.28 2.55 -4.09
CA SER A 21 2.55 2.33 -5.51
C SER A 21 3.73 1.35 -5.64
N PRO A 22 3.60 0.25 -6.39
CA PRO A 22 2.37 -0.26 -7.01
C PRO A 22 1.40 -0.84 -5.98
N VAL A 23 0.11 -0.94 -6.33
CA VAL A 23 -0.88 -1.68 -5.53
C VAL A 23 -0.51 -3.16 -5.53
N LEU A 24 -0.23 -3.70 -4.34
CA LEU A 24 0.15 -5.09 -4.17
C LEU A 24 -1.09 -6.00 -4.00
N PRO A 25 -1.08 -7.22 -4.56
CA PRO A 25 -2.02 -8.25 -4.15
C PRO A 25 -1.90 -8.51 -2.64
N TYR A 26 -3.03 -8.84 -1.99
CA TYR A 26 -3.10 -8.95 -0.53
C TYR A 26 -2.06 -9.92 0.06
N GLY A 27 -1.78 -11.04 -0.62
CA GLY A 27 -0.73 -11.98 -0.19
C GLY A 27 0.67 -11.34 -0.18
N ALA A 28 1.03 -10.62 -1.25
CA ALA A 28 2.30 -9.90 -1.33
C ALA A 28 2.38 -8.77 -0.30
N TRP A 29 1.28 -8.05 -0.07
CA TRP A 29 1.20 -7.04 0.99
C TRP A 29 1.39 -7.65 2.38
N ARG A 30 0.76 -8.79 2.67
CA ARG A 30 0.91 -9.50 3.95
C ARG A 30 2.37 -9.90 4.16
N THR A 31 3.02 -10.50 3.16
CA THR A 31 4.45 -10.85 3.23
C THR A 31 5.33 -9.62 3.48
N ALA A 32 5.08 -8.52 2.76
CA ALA A 32 5.80 -7.26 2.96
C ALA A 32 5.62 -6.70 4.38
N ARG A 33 4.39 -6.74 4.91
CA ARG A 33 4.09 -6.28 6.26
C ARG A 33 4.79 -7.12 7.33
N ASP A 34 4.77 -8.44 7.17
CA ASP A 34 5.20 -9.38 8.21
C ASP A 34 6.73 -9.60 8.18
N HIS A 35 7.37 -9.46 7.02
CA HIS A 35 8.80 -9.79 6.84
C HIS A 35 9.67 -8.67 6.24
N GLY A 36 9.07 -7.58 5.77
CA GLY A 36 9.79 -6.51 5.09
C GLY A 36 10.79 -5.80 6.00
N ASP A 37 11.98 -5.53 5.46
CA ASP A 37 12.96 -4.65 6.10
C ASP A 37 12.66 -3.20 5.71
N TRP A 38 11.67 -2.64 6.40
CA TRP A 38 11.16 -1.30 6.15
C TRP A 38 12.19 -0.23 6.53
N THR A 39 12.34 0.75 5.66
CA THR A 39 13.14 1.96 5.95
C THR A 39 12.20 3.11 6.27
N ASP A 40 12.45 3.76 7.41
CA ASP A 40 11.69 4.92 7.85
C ASP A 40 12.39 6.21 7.40
N VAL A 41 11.68 7.06 6.67
CA VAL A 41 12.12 8.40 6.27
C VAL A 41 11.35 9.41 7.11
N ARG A 42 12.08 10.21 7.89
CA ARG A 42 11.48 11.22 8.77
C ARG A 42 11.78 12.60 8.21
N VAL A 43 10.71 13.38 8.11
CA VAL A 43 10.74 14.70 7.49
C VAL A 43 10.06 15.67 8.46
N VAL A 44 10.77 16.73 8.86
CA VAL A 44 10.31 17.69 9.89
C VAL A 44 10.35 19.11 9.32
N GLY A 45 9.28 19.88 9.54
CA GLY A 45 9.22 21.30 9.22
C GLY A 45 8.40 21.66 7.96
N PRO A 46 8.24 22.97 7.68
CA PRO A 46 7.28 23.49 6.71
C PRO A 46 7.71 23.42 5.23
N ARG A 47 8.97 23.12 4.92
CA ARG A 47 9.53 23.09 3.54
C ARG A 47 10.27 21.80 3.20
N SER A 48 10.00 20.78 3.97
CA SER A 48 10.71 19.52 3.90
C SER A 48 10.15 18.71 2.72
N SER A 49 10.90 18.63 1.62
CA SER A 49 10.45 17.94 0.41
C SER A 49 10.65 16.43 0.54
N LEU A 50 9.60 15.67 0.22
CA LEU A 50 9.69 14.20 0.12
C LEU A 50 10.51 13.76 -1.10
N ALA A 51 10.64 14.64 -2.10
CA ALA A 51 11.17 14.34 -3.42
C ALA A 51 12.63 13.87 -3.46
N ARG A 52 13.43 14.14 -2.42
CA ARG A 52 14.82 13.67 -2.38
C ARG A 52 14.93 12.21 -1.95
N ASP A 53 14.01 11.75 -1.10
CA ASP A 53 14.09 10.46 -0.40
C ASP A 53 12.94 9.51 -0.77
N THR A 54 12.03 9.92 -1.66
CA THR A 54 10.82 9.19 -2.02
C THR A 54 10.59 9.24 -3.53
N ASP A 55 10.07 8.15 -4.10
CA ASP A 55 9.64 8.08 -5.50
C ASP A 55 8.69 9.24 -5.86
N GLY A 56 8.86 9.82 -7.05
CA GLY A 56 8.14 11.02 -7.48
C GLY A 56 6.62 10.85 -7.57
N GLU A 57 6.12 9.65 -7.90
CA GLU A 57 4.68 9.36 -7.94
C GLU A 57 4.10 9.38 -6.52
N VAL A 58 4.79 8.74 -5.57
CA VAL A 58 4.41 8.73 -4.16
C VAL A 58 4.53 10.12 -3.54
N ALA A 59 5.58 10.87 -3.91
CA ALA A 59 5.75 12.26 -3.47
C ALA A 59 4.55 13.11 -3.92
N GLY A 60 4.17 13.05 -5.20
CA GLY A 60 3.02 13.78 -5.74
C GLY A 60 1.68 13.41 -5.08
N LEU A 61 1.46 12.12 -4.77
CA LEU A 61 0.27 11.69 -4.04
C LEU A 61 0.21 12.22 -2.59
N LEU A 62 1.38 12.48 -2.00
CA LEU A 62 1.50 12.98 -0.64
C LEU A 62 1.55 14.51 -0.56
N GLU A 63 1.82 15.23 -1.65
CA GLU A 63 1.98 16.68 -1.66
C GLU A 63 0.82 17.45 -1.03
N SER A 64 -0.43 17.04 -1.29
CA SER A 64 -1.61 17.68 -0.68
C SER A 64 -1.65 17.51 0.84
N TRP A 65 -1.12 16.39 1.35
CA TRP A 65 -0.97 16.13 2.79
C TRP A 65 0.22 16.89 3.40
N LEU A 66 1.08 17.46 2.57
CA LEU A 66 2.16 18.36 2.98
C LEU A 66 1.70 19.82 3.05
N LEU A 67 0.42 20.14 2.85
CA LEU A 67 -0.06 21.52 2.96
C LEU A 67 -0.35 21.91 4.42
N PRO A 68 -0.01 23.14 4.83
CA PRO A 68 -0.40 23.71 6.13
C PRO A 68 -1.87 23.53 6.46
N HIS A 69 -2.16 23.09 7.68
CA HIS A 69 -3.48 23.15 8.26
C HIS A 69 -3.62 24.35 9.19
N GLU A 70 -4.83 24.92 9.28
CA GLU A 70 -5.11 26.03 10.17
C GLU A 70 -4.91 25.61 11.64
N GLY A 71 -4.15 26.41 12.40
CA GLY A 71 -3.80 26.11 13.79
C GLY A 71 -2.66 25.10 13.97
N GLU A 72 -1.98 24.68 12.90
CA GLU A 72 -0.80 23.81 12.96
C GLU A 72 0.42 24.55 13.56
N ILE A 73 0.94 24.06 14.68
CA ILE A 73 2.11 24.64 15.39
C ILE A 73 3.43 24.05 14.86
N SER A 74 3.43 22.76 14.49
CA SER A 74 4.60 22.08 13.94
C SER A 74 4.19 20.85 13.14
N ARG A 75 5.00 20.50 12.12
CA ARG A 75 4.78 19.32 11.27
C ARG A 75 5.86 18.28 11.41
N ARG A 76 5.43 17.02 11.48
CA ARG A 76 6.28 15.85 11.30
C ARG A 76 5.60 14.86 10.36
N ILE A 77 6.33 14.44 9.33
CA ILE A 77 5.93 13.35 8.44
C ILE A 77 6.89 12.19 8.67
N THR A 78 6.33 11.00 8.77
CA THR A 78 7.10 9.74 8.81
C THR A 78 6.59 8.86 7.71
N LEU A 79 7.45 8.58 6.74
CA LEU A 79 7.19 7.65 5.65
C LEU A 79 7.90 6.35 5.93
N ARG A 80 7.30 5.25 5.48
CA ARG A 80 7.94 3.94 5.50
C ARG A 80 7.95 3.42 4.08
N HIS A 81 9.12 3.10 3.57
CA HIS A 81 9.26 2.51 2.25
C HIS A 81 9.97 1.16 2.34
N LEU A 82 9.70 0.33 1.34
CA LEU A 82 10.25 -1.02 1.22
C LEU A 82 10.51 -1.26 -0.27
N PRO A 83 11.77 -1.43 -0.70
CA PRO A 83 12.07 -1.78 -2.08
C PRO A 83 11.56 -3.19 -2.35
N LEU A 84 10.81 -3.36 -3.44
CA LEU A 84 10.24 -4.64 -3.86
C LEU A 84 10.68 -4.97 -5.27
N ALA A 85 10.99 -6.23 -5.54
CA ALA A 85 11.22 -6.69 -6.90
C ALA A 85 10.02 -7.49 -7.41
N ARG A 86 9.46 -7.07 -8.53
CA ARG A 86 8.44 -7.83 -9.26
C ARG A 86 9.11 -8.59 -10.40
N VAL A 87 9.11 -9.91 -10.31
CA VAL A 87 9.78 -10.80 -11.28
C VAL A 87 8.74 -11.65 -12.00
N VAL A 88 8.87 -11.74 -13.31
CA VAL A 88 8.13 -12.69 -14.16
C VAL A 88 9.16 -13.63 -14.76
N LEU A 89 8.99 -14.93 -14.52
CA LEU A 89 9.88 -15.95 -15.05
C LEU A 89 9.33 -16.46 -16.38
N ALA A 90 10.17 -16.56 -17.40
CA ALA A 90 9.78 -17.11 -18.70
C ALA A 90 9.28 -18.57 -18.61
N SER A 91 9.81 -19.36 -17.68
CA SER A 91 9.36 -20.73 -17.42
C SER A 91 7.97 -20.81 -16.77
N HIS A 92 7.49 -19.71 -16.17
CA HIS A 92 6.23 -19.64 -15.45
C HIS A 92 5.50 -18.31 -15.75
N PRO A 93 5.10 -18.06 -17.02
CA PRO A 93 4.55 -16.77 -17.44
C PRO A 93 3.24 -16.42 -16.73
N HIS A 94 2.56 -17.44 -16.21
CA HIS A 94 1.32 -17.31 -15.47
C HIS A 94 1.51 -16.96 -13.99
N ARG A 95 2.74 -16.73 -13.53
CA ARG A 95 3.08 -16.38 -12.15
C ARG A 95 3.86 -15.08 -12.12
N VAL A 96 3.54 -14.25 -11.15
CA VAL A 96 4.29 -13.05 -10.79
C VAL A 96 4.86 -13.28 -9.40
N PHE A 97 6.16 -13.09 -9.27
CA PHE A 97 6.89 -13.24 -8.01
C PHE A 97 7.17 -11.84 -7.45
N PHE A 98 6.79 -11.61 -6.20
CA PHE A 98 7.14 -10.42 -5.45
C PHE A 98 8.22 -10.78 -4.43
N VAL A 99 9.41 -10.25 -4.61
CA VAL A 99 10.53 -10.44 -3.69
C VAL A 99 10.56 -9.28 -2.71
N VAL A 100 10.48 -9.64 -1.44
CA VAL A 100 10.47 -8.76 -0.28
C VAL A 100 11.81 -8.92 0.44
N PRO A 101 12.64 -7.88 0.55
CA PRO A 101 13.85 -7.94 1.36
C PRO A 101 13.45 -8.01 2.83
N GLY A 102 14.09 -8.89 3.60
CA GLY A 102 13.84 -9.08 5.02
C GLY A 102 15.15 -9.37 5.77
N ARG A 103 15.15 -9.15 7.09
CA ARG A 103 16.35 -9.27 7.94
C ARG A 103 16.98 -10.67 7.96
N GLY A 104 16.19 -11.71 7.69
CA GLY A 104 16.65 -13.10 7.58
C GLY A 104 16.86 -13.59 6.14
N GLY A 105 16.82 -12.69 5.15
CA GLY A 105 16.89 -13.01 3.73
C GLY A 105 15.61 -12.63 2.95
N PRO A 106 15.64 -12.79 1.61
CA PRO A 106 14.52 -12.43 0.75
C PRO A 106 13.33 -13.39 0.93
N HIS A 107 12.14 -12.82 1.06
CA HIS A 107 10.88 -13.55 1.12
C HIS A 107 10.13 -13.40 -0.21
N VAL A 108 9.59 -14.47 -0.75
CA VAL A 108 8.95 -14.46 -2.06
C VAL A 108 7.46 -14.78 -1.94
N ALA A 109 6.62 -13.87 -2.39
CA ALA A 109 5.19 -14.09 -2.56
C ALA A 109 4.87 -14.39 -4.03
N VAL A 110 4.14 -15.47 -4.28
CA VAL A 110 3.75 -15.91 -5.63
C VAL A 110 2.30 -15.53 -5.89
N TRP A 111 2.02 -14.93 -7.04
CA TRP A 111 0.65 -14.57 -7.42
C TRP A 111 0.33 -14.98 -8.86
N PRO A 112 -0.92 -15.35 -9.19
CA PRO A 112 -1.33 -15.54 -10.57
C PRO A 112 -1.19 -14.25 -11.38
N SER A 113 -0.78 -14.39 -12.64
CA SER A 113 -0.80 -13.26 -13.57
C SER A 113 -2.23 -12.77 -13.80
N LYS A 114 -2.38 -11.49 -14.17
CA LYS A 114 -3.70 -10.89 -14.49
C LYS A 114 -4.40 -11.67 -15.61
N GLU A 115 -3.64 -12.17 -16.57
CA GLU A 115 -4.14 -12.97 -17.69
C GLU A 115 -4.74 -14.29 -17.22
N ARG A 116 -4.02 -15.03 -16.36
CA ARG A 116 -4.56 -16.28 -15.80
C ARG A 116 -5.77 -16.04 -14.90
N ALA A 117 -5.78 -14.96 -14.13
CA ALA A 117 -6.94 -14.59 -13.33
C ALA A 117 -8.18 -14.31 -14.19
N ARG A 118 -8.01 -13.59 -15.32
CA ARG A 118 -9.09 -13.36 -16.29
C ARG A 118 -9.59 -14.65 -16.93
N LEU A 119 -8.67 -15.54 -17.31
CA LEU A 119 -9.03 -16.83 -17.91
C LEU A 119 -9.84 -17.69 -16.94
N LEU A 120 -9.40 -17.80 -15.67
CA LEU A 120 -10.15 -18.51 -14.64
C LEU A 120 -11.55 -17.91 -14.40
N ALA A 121 -11.65 -16.58 -14.36
CA ALA A 121 -12.94 -15.89 -14.22
C ALA A 121 -13.86 -16.19 -15.40
N ALA A 122 -13.34 -16.17 -16.63
CA ALA A 122 -14.12 -16.49 -17.83
C ALA A 122 -14.62 -17.95 -17.83
N VAL A 123 -13.76 -18.90 -17.44
CA VAL A 123 -14.14 -20.33 -17.34
C VAL A 123 -15.21 -20.52 -16.26
N ALA A 124 -15.04 -19.90 -15.09
CA ALA A 124 -16.03 -19.98 -14.01
C ALA A 124 -17.38 -19.38 -14.44
N LEU A 125 -17.36 -18.24 -15.14
CA LEU A 125 -18.56 -17.61 -15.68
C LEU A 125 -19.26 -18.53 -16.69
N ALA A 126 -18.51 -19.13 -17.63
CA ALA A 126 -19.06 -20.06 -18.60
C ALA A 126 -19.71 -21.27 -17.92
N ALA A 127 -19.05 -21.88 -16.93
CA ALA A 127 -19.59 -23.00 -16.17
C ALA A 127 -20.91 -22.62 -15.44
N LEU A 128 -20.97 -21.44 -14.82
CA LEU A 128 -22.19 -20.94 -14.17
C LEU A 128 -23.33 -20.73 -15.16
N VAL A 129 -23.06 -20.17 -16.34
CA VAL A 129 -24.06 -19.99 -17.39
C VAL A 129 -24.59 -21.34 -17.87
N THR A 130 -23.71 -22.30 -18.14
CA THR A 130 -24.11 -23.66 -18.54
C THR A 130 -24.99 -24.32 -17.48
N LEU A 131 -24.61 -24.22 -16.20
CA LEU A 131 -25.41 -24.76 -15.10
C LEU A 131 -26.81 -24.11 -15.04
N ALA A 132 -26.88 -22.79 -15.21
CA ALA A 132 -28.15 -22.07 -15.20
C ALA A 132 -29.06 -22.48 -16.37
N VAL A 133 -28.49 -22.69 -17.58
CA VAL A 133 -29.23 -23.18 -18.74
C VAL A 133 -29.74 -24.61 -18.50
N VAL A 134 -28.89 -25.51 -18.01
CA VAL A 134 -29.30 -26.89 -17.70
C VAL A 134 -30.40 -26.91 -16.64
N TYR A 135 -30.27 -26.11 -15.59
CA TYR A 135 -31.29 -25.97 -14.56
C TYR A 135 -32.62 -25.48 -15.15
N ARG A 136 -32.59 -24.47 -16.03
CA ARG A 136 -33.77 -23.96 -16.73
C ARG A 136 -34.41 -24.95 -17.70
N LEU A 137 -33.67 -25.93 -18.19
CA LEU A 137 -34.18 -26.98 -19.09
C LEU A 137 -34.77 -28.17 -18.32
N LEU A 138 -34.33 -28.39 -17.07
CA LEU A 138 -34.78 -29.49 -16.22
C LEU A 138 -35.90 -29.10 -15.24
N ALA A 139 -36.08 -27.80 -14.98
CA ALA A 139 -37.14 -27.23 -14.14
C ALA A 139 -38.32 -26.75 -14.99
#